data_AF-A0A399F670-F1
#
_entry.id   AF-A0A399F670-F1
#
_cell.length_a   1.000
_cell.length_b   1.000
_cell.length_c   1.000
_cell.angle_alpha   90.00
_cell.angle_beta   90.00
_cell.angle_gamma   90.00
#
_symmetry.space_group_name_H-M   'P 1'
#
loop_
_entity.id
_entity.type
_entity.pdbx_description
1 polymer ?
#
loop_
_entity_poly.entity_id
_entity_poly.type
_entity_poly.pdbx_seq_one_letter_code
_entity_poly.pdbx_strand_id
1 'polypeptide(L)' 'MKKTLKFPRIELSYLDKAPDHGQPELAVVFPQRKRNRIVPVAVGEQATQLWKHPLSEEEFLALVDHATEEKLVSA' A
#
# COMPACT_ATOMS: atom_id res chain seq x y z
N MET A 1 8.55 -0.21 -12.75
CA MET A 1 9.17 -1.43 -12.18
C MET A 1 8.53 -1.71 -10.84
N LYS A 2 8.36 -2.97 -10.42
CA LYS A 2 7.84 -3.30 -9.09
C LYS A 2 8.98 -3.37 -8.08
N LYS A 3 8.83 -2.70 -6.93
CA LYS A 3 9.78 -2.71 -5.81
C LYS A 3 9.06 -3.14 -4.54
N THR A 4 9.76 -3.77 -3.61
CA THR A 4 9.18 -4.26 -2.35
C THR A 4 10.05 -3.93 -1.16
N LEU A 5 9.42 -3.56 -0.04
CA LEU A 5 10.07 -3.37 1.26
C LEU A 5 9.39 -4.29 2.29
N LYS A 6 10.15 -4.97 3.14
CA LYS A 6 9.61 -5.94 4.10
C LYS A 6 9.61 -5.39 5.52
N PHE A 7 8.51 -5.62 6.22
CA PHE A 7 8.33 -5.43 7.65
C PHE A 7 8.00 -6.78 8.32
N PRO A 8 8.00 -6.87 9.66
CA PRO A 8 7.70 -8.12 10.36
C PRO A 8 6.32 -8.73 10.05
N ARG A 9 5.28 -7.91 9.88
CA ARG A 9 3.88 -8.32 9.67
C ARG A 9 3.39 -8.04 8.26
N ILE A 10 3.99 -7.10 7.54
CA ILE A 10 3.55 -6.65 6.21
C ILE A 10 4.70 -6.53 5.23
N GLU A 11 4.38 -6.44 3.94
CA GLU A 11 5.29 -5.99 2.90
C GLU A 11 4.70 -4.77 2.20
N LEU A 12 5.52 -3.79 1.84
CA LEU A 12 5.12 -2.71 0.94
C LEU A 12 5.43 -3.12 -0.49
N SER A 13 4.49 -2.85 -1.39
CA SER A 13 4.62 -3.03 -2.83
C SER A 13 4.49 -1.68 -3.50
N TYR A 14 5.55 -1.20 -4.13
CA TYR A 14 5.55 0.03 -4.91
C TYR A 14 5.65 -0.27 -6.40
N LEU A 15 4.77 0.38 -7.16
CA LEU A 15 4.80 0.40 -8.61
C LEU A 15 5.07 1.83 -9.06
N ASP A 16 6.13 2.06 -9.85
CA ASP A 16 6.35 3.40 -10.43
C ASP A 16 5.22 3.80 -11.41
N LYS A 17 4.52 2.80 -11.97
CA LYS A 17 3.41 2.96 -12.90
C LYS A 17 2.46 1.77 -12.78
N ALA A 18 1.32 1.97 -12.11
CA ALA A 18 0.27 0.97 -12.00
C ALA A 18 -0.41 0.73 -13.37
N PRO A 19 -0.80 -0.52 -13.70
CA PRO A 19 -1.30 -0.88 -15.02
C PRO A 19 -2.71 -0.37 -15.33
N ASP A 20 -3.52 -0.09 -14.31
CA ASP A 20 -4.91 0.34 -14.39
C ASP A 20 -5.05 1.86 -14.57
N HIS A 21 -4.25 2.66 -13.86
CA HIS A 21 -4.35 4.13 -13.89
C HIS A 21 -3.06 4.84 -14.32
N GLY A 22 -1.96 4.12 -14.54
CA GLY A 22 -0.73 4.67 -15.12
C GLY A 22 0.05 5.63 -14.22
N GLN A 23 -0.26 5.70 -12.93
CA GLN A 23 0.45 6.54 -11.94
C GLN A 23 1.21 5.66 -10.94
N PRO A 24 2.16 6.21 -10.17
CA PRO A 24 2.76 5.46 -9.08
C PRO A 24 1.70 4.97 -8.09
N GLU A 25 1.90 3.79 -7.52
CA GLU A 25 1.01 3.21 -6.52
C GLU A 25 1.84 2.57 -5.41
N LEU A 26 1.40 2.79 -4.16
CA LEU A 26 1.92 2.12 -2.99
C LEU A 26 0.81 1.30 -2.33
N ALA A 27 1.09 0.01 -2.13
CA ALA A 27 0.16 -0.91 -1.49
C ALA A 27 0.82 -1.65 -0.32
N VAL A 28 0.04 -1.88 0.73
CA VAL A 28 0.40 -2.77 1.83
C VAL A 28 -0.05 -4.18 1.49
N VAL A 29 0.84 -5.13 1.63
CA VAL A 29 0.64 -6.55 1.37
C VAL A 29 0.71 -7.29 2.70
N PHE A 30 -0.40 -7.93 3.07
CA PHE A 30 -0.47 -8.83 4.22
C PHE A 30 -0.22 -10.25 3.73
N PRO A 31 0.94 -10.85 4.03
CA PRO A 31 1.19 -12.24 3.71
C PRO A 31 0.24 -13.13 4.52
N GLN A 32 -0.56 -13.94 3.83
CA GLN A 32 -1.42 -14.93 4.46
C GLN A 32 -1.19 -16.31 3.83
N ARG A 33 -1.48 -17.38 4.58
CA ARG A 33 -1.16 -18.77 4.18
C ARG A 33 -1.74 -19.20 2.83
N LYS A 34 -2.87 -18.62 2.37
CA LYS A 34 -3.54 -19.02 1.12
C LYS A 34 -3.50 -17.95 0.03
N ARG A 35 -3.64 -16.67 0.39
CA ARG A 35 -3.61 -15.56 -0.57
C ARG A 35 -3.25 -14.27 0.16
N ASN A 36 -2.31 -13.52 -0.39
CA ASN A 36 -1.96 -12.22 0.17
C ASN A 36 -3.15 -11.25 0.01
N ARG A 37 -3.48 -10.54 1.09
CA ARG A 37 -4.39 -9.39 1.02
C ARG A 37 -3.55 -8.17 0.64
N ILE A 38 -3.95 -7.45 -0.40
CA ILE A 38 -3.27 -6.25 -0.89
C ILE A 38 -4.22 -5.07 -0.71
N VAL A 39 -3.75 -4.01 -0.07
CA VAL A 39 -4.51 -2.78 0.16
C VAL A 39 -3.71 -1.60 -0.38
N PRO A 40 -4.16 -0.95 -1.47
CA PRO A 40 -3.58 0.32 -1.91
C PRO A 40 -3.78 1.36 -0.82
N VAL A 41 -2.71 2.08 -0.46
CA VAL A 41 -2.73 3.12 0.58
C VAL A 41 -2.40 4.50 0.04
N ALA A 42 -1.78 4.59 -1.15
CA ALA A 42 -1.54 5.85 -1.83
C ALA A 42 -1.33 5.65 -3.34
N VAL A 43 -1.62 6.71 -4.10
CA VAL A 43 -1.35 6.81 -5.55
C VAL A 43 -0.61 8.11 -5.87
N GLY A 44 -0.02 8.20 -7.05
CA GLY A 44 0.58 9.41 -7.58
C GLY A 44 1.82 9.88 -6.80
N GLU A 45 1.88 11.19 -6.54
CA GLU A 45 2.99 11.80 -5.82
C GLU A 45 3.10 11.29 -4.38
N GLN A 46 1.97 11.13 -3.70
CA GLN A 46 1.93 10.63 -2.32
C GLN A 46 2.52 9.23 -2.20
N ALA A 47 2.21 8.32 -3.14
CA ALA A 47 2.82 6.99 -3.20
C ALA A 47 4.35 7.06 -3.34
N THR A 48 4.83 8.00 -4.15
CA THR A 48 6.27 8.20 -4.37
C THR A 48 6.97 8.79 -3.15
N GLN A 49 6.33 9.73 -2.45
CA GLN A 49 6.84 10.31 -1.21
C GLN A 49 6.93 9.26 -0.10
N LEU A 50 5.86 8.49 0.13
CA LEU A 50 5.82 7.42 1.12
C LEU A 50 6.81 6.28 0.80
N TRP A 51 7.10 6.02 -0.47
CA TRP A 51 8.14 5.05 -0.84
C TRP A 51 9.56 5.55 -0.55
N LYS A 52 9.83 6.84 -0.82
CA LYS A 52 11.15 7.45 -0.56
C LYS A 52 11.42 7.67 0.92
N HIS A 53 10.36 7.97 1.68
CA HIS A 53 10.40 8.20 3.11
C HIS A 53 9.34 7.30 3.78
N PRO A 54 9.63 5.99 3.93
CA PRO A 54 8.69 5.06 4.53
C PRO A 54 8.34 5.45 5.96
N LEU A 55 7.05 5.36 6.28
CA LEU A 55 6.56 5.44 7.65
C LEU A 55 6.93 4.17 8.44
N SER A 56 6.66 4.19 9.73
CA SER A 56 6.73 2.99 10.56
C SER A 56 5.68 1.95 10.15
N GLU A 57 5.90 0.70 10.55
CA GLU A 57 4.93 -0.38 10.29
C GLU A 57 3.54 -0.07 10.86
N GLU A 58 3.46 0.48 12.08
CA GLU A 58 2.19 0.82 12.73
C GLU A 58 1.43 1.92 11.99
N GLU A 59 2.13 2.91 11.46
CA GLU A 59 1.51 3.98 10.67
C GLU A 59 0.93 3.45 9.35
N PHE A 60 1.61 2.49 8.70
CA PHE A 60 1.05 1.83 7.52
C PHE A 60 -0.17 0.96 7.86
N LEU A 61 -0.20 0.32 9.02
CA LEU A 61 -1.38 -0.42 9.48
C LEU A 61 -2.57 0.53 9.72
N ALA A 62 -2.34 1.69 10.34
CA ALA A 62 -3.37 2.70 10.53
C ALA A 62 -3.91 3.24 9.19
N LEU A 63 -3.04 3.48 8.20
CA LEU A 63 -3.47 3.88 6.85
C LEU A 63 -4.35 2.82 6.18
N VAL A 64 -4.06 1.55 6.38
CA VAL A 64 -4.90 0.46 5.87
C VAL A 64 -6.28 0.48 6.51
N ASP A 65 -6.37 0.68 7.83
CA ASP A 65 -7.65 0.72 8.52
C ASP A 65 -8.52 1.87 7.99
N HIS A 66 -7.96 3.07 7.86
CA HIS A 66 -8.65 4.22 7.26
C HIS A 66 -9.08 3.98 5.80
N ALA A 67 -8.20 3.42 4.96
CA ALA A 67 -8.53 3.12 3.57
C ALA A 67 -9.63 2.06 3.45
N THR A 68 -9.76 1.17 4.45
CA THR A 68 -10.83 0.18 4.50
C THR A 68 -12.15 0.81 4.94
N GLU A 69 -12.13 1.77 5.87
CA GLU A 69 -13.30 2.50 6.33
C GLU A 69 -13.92 3.38 5.25
N GLU A 70 -13.12 4.18 4.51
CA GLU A 70 -13.65 5.05 3.44
C GLU A 70 -14.37 4.25 2.34
N LYS A 71 -13.89 3.02 2.08
CA LYS A 71 -14.50 2.11 1.11
C LYS A 71 -15.84 1.54 1.58
N LEU A 72 -16.08 1.47 2.90
CA LEU A 72 -17.34 1.03 3.49
C LEU A 72 -18.39 2.15 3.56
N VAL A 73 -17.96 3.41 3.69
CA VAL A 73 -18.88 4.58 3.79
C VAL A 73 -19.40 5.02 2.41
N SER A 74 -18.75 4.60 1.33
CA SER A 74 -19.12 4.96 -0.05
C SER A 74 -19.96 3.88 -0.78
N ALA A 75 -20.50 2.88 -0.07
CA ALA A 75 -21.23 1.74 -0.63
C ALA A 75 -22.75 1.87 -0.51
#